data_AF-A0A2N5A8G7-F1
#
_entry.id   AF-A0A2N5A8G7-F1
#
_cell.length_a   1.000
_cell.length_b   1.000
_cell.length_c   1.000
_cell.angle_alpha   90.00
_cell.angle_beta   90.00
_cell.angle_gamma   90.00
#
_symmetry.space_group_name_H-M   'P 1'
#
loop_
_entity.id
_entity.type
_entity.pdbx_description
1 polymer ?
#
loop_
_entity_poly.entity_id
_entity_poly.type
_entity_poly.pdbx_seq_one_letter_code
_entity_poly.pdbx_strand_id
1 'polypeptide(L)'
;MPEQYRYSLPAKAGDLRQLGELTGAACATLVAEMAERHKGPVVLVAPDMQNALRLNDEIRQFTDSMVMGLADWETLPYDSFSPHQDIISSRLATLYQLPTMQRGVL
;
A
#
# COMPACT_ATOMS: atom_id res chain seq x y z
N MET A 1 13.64 -22.07 14.99
CA MET A 1 14.08 -22.09 13.57
C MET A 1 14.17 -20.64 13.14
N PRO A 2 15.32 -20.07 12.77
CA PRO A 2 15.33 -18.70 12.29
C PRO A 2 14.54 -18.70 10.97
N GLU A 3 13.47 -17.92 10.90
CA GLU A 3 12.69 -17.77 9.67
C GLU A 3 13.60 -17.23 8.58
N GLN A 4 14.00 -18.12 7.68
CA GLN A 4 14.93 -17.81 6.63
C GLN A 4 14.12 -17.17 5.49
N TYR A 5 13.91 -15.85 5.58
CA TYR A 5 13.25 -15.09 4.53
C TYR A 5 14.03 -15.25 3.21
N ARG A 6 13.30 -15.45 2.10
CA ARG A 6 13.88 -15.70 0.77
C ARG A 6 14.58 -14.48 0.15
N TYR A 7 14.39 -13.30 0.73
CA TYR A 7 14.98 -12.04 0.30
C TYR A 7 15.14 -11.08 1.48
N SER A 8 16.06 -10.12 1.36
CA SER A 8 16.23 -9.02 2.32
C SER A 8 15.51 -7.76 1.86
N LEU A 9 14.89 -7.03 2.79
CA LEU A 9 14.35 -5.70 2.51
C LEU A 9 15.47 -4.70 2.19
N PRO A 10 15.22 -3.70 1.31
CA PRO A 10 16.18 -2.64 1.06
C PRO A 10 16.42 -1.79 2.31
N ALA A 11 17.65 -1.32 2.50
CA ALA A 11 18.05 -0.64 3.74
C ALA A 11 18.53 0.81 3.55
N LYS A 12 18.78 1.24 2.31
CA LYS A 12 19.33 2.56 1.99
C LYS A 12 18.50 3.23 0.89
N ALA A 13 18.57 4.55 0.83
CA ALA A 13 17.97 5.31 -0.26
C ALA A 13 18.53 4.84 -1.62
N GLY A 14 17.65 4.56 -2.57
CA GLY A 14 18.01 4.05 -3.90
C GLY A 14 18.35 2.55 -3.95
N ASP A 15 18.24 1.81 -2.83
CA ASP A 15 18.45 0.36 -2.83
C ASP A 15 17.23 -0.34 -3.44
N LEU A 16 17.38 -0.82 -4.68
CA LEU A 16 16.30 -1.45 -5.44
C LEU A 16 16.33 -2.98 -5.31
N ARG A 17 15.13 -3.57 -5.25
CA ARG A 17 14.92 -5.02 -5.27
C ARG A 17 13.89 -5.36 -6.33
N GLN A 18 14.18 -6.35 -7.16
CA GLN A 18 13.26 -6.91 -8.13
C GLN A 18 12.89 -8.32 -7.68
N LEU A 19 11.60 -8.55 -7.44
CA LEU A 19 11.05 -9.83 -7.03
C LEU A 19 10.17 -10.35 -8.17
N GLY A 20 10.61 -11.44 -8.79
CA GLY A 20 9.97 -12.03 -9.96
C GLY A 20 9.07 -13.22 -9.61
N GLU A 21 8.53 -13.87 -10.64
CA GLU A 21 7.68 -15.07 -10.52
C GLU A 21 6.43 -14.86 -9.64
N LEU A 22 5.88 -13.65 -9.63
CA LEU A 22 4.67 -13.30 -8.90
C LEU A 22 3.44 -13.48 -9.82
N THR A 23 2.55 -14.40 -9.46
CA THR A 23 1.32 -14.67 -10.20
C THR A 23 0.11 -14.69 -9.27
N GLY A 24 -1.03 -14.17 -9.72
CA GLY A 24 -2.26 -14.13 -8.91
C GLY A 24 -2.09 -13.31 -7.62
N ALA A 25 -2.54 -13.87 -6.49
CA ALA A 25 -2.48 -13.23 -5.18
C ALA A 25 -1.08 -13.19 -4.54
N ALA A 26 -0.05 -13.72 -5.22
CA ALA A 26 1.33 -13.74 -4.70
C ALA A 26 1.85 -12.33 -4.35
N CYS A 27 1.43 -11.30 -5.07
CA CYS A 27 1.79 -9.92 -4.77
C CYS A 27 1.24 -9.47 -3.41
N ALA A 28 -0.03 -9.78 -3.12
CA ALA A 28 -0.66 -9.39 -1.87
C ALA A 28 -0.02 -10.09 -0.66
N THR A 29 0.24 -11.39 -0.76
CA THR A 29 0.94 -12.15 0.29
C THR A 29 2.35 -11.61 0.54
N LEU A 30 3.07 -11.25 -0.53
CA LEU A 30 4.42 -10.72 -0.43
C LEU A 30 4.43 -9.33 0.23
N VAL A 31 3.49 -8.44 -0.12
CA VAL A 31 3.37 -7.13 0.52
C VAL A 31 2.96 -7.25 1.98
N ALA A 32 2.05 -8.17 2.32
CA ALA A 32 1.68 -8.48 3.70
C ALA A 32 2.91 -8.90 4.52
N GLU A 33 3.73 -9.82 3.99
CA GLU A 33 4.99 -10.24 4.63
C GLU A 33 5.96 -9.06 4.81
N MET A 34 6.09 -8.19 3.79
CA MET A 34 6.93 -6.99 3.88
C MET A 34 6.46 -6.04 4.99
N ALA A 35 5.15 -5.83 5.13
CA ALA A 35 4.57 -4.97 6.16
C ALA A 35 4.83 -5.51 7.58
N GLU A 36 4.79 -6.82 7.76
CA GLU A 36 5.07 -7.49 9.04
C GLU A 36 6.55 -7.49 9.40
N ARG A 37 7.43 -7.58 8.40
CA ARG A 37 8.89 -7.58 8.58
C ARG A 37 9.47 -6.18 8.74
N HIS A 38 8.91 -5.19 8.04
CA HIS A 38 9.41 -3.82 8.08
C HIS A 38 8.97 -3.11 9.36
N LYS A 39 9.91 -2.44 10.04
CA LYS A 39 9.64 -1.62 11.23
C LYS A 39 9.34 -0.18 10.84
N GLY A 40 8.38 0.00 9.94
CA GLY A 40 7.99 1.28 9.37
C GLY A 40 6.74 1.13 8.49
N PRO A 41 6.16 2.24 8.02
CA PRO A 41 5.09 2.21 7.02
C PRO A 41 5.61 1.70 5.67
N VAL A 42 4.78 0.93 4.97
CA VAL A 42 5.02 0.49 3.59
C VAL A 42 4.05 1.24 2.69
N VAL A 43 4.56 1.89 1.64
CA VAL A 43 3.73 2.55 0.62
C VAL A 43 3.73 1.70 -0.63
N LEU A 44 2.57 1.18 -1.02
CA LEU A 44 2.38 0.37 -2.22
C LEU A 44 1.82 1.24 -3.35
N VAL A 45 2.66 1.54 -4.33
CA VAL A 45 2.22 2.27 -5.53
C VAL A 45 1.73 1.28 -6.59
N ALA A 46 0.42 1.25 -6.79
CA ALA A 46 -0.21 0.47 -7.84
C ALA A 46 -0.15 1.20 -9.21
N PRO A 47 -0.21 0.46 -10.34
CA PRO A 47 -0.16 1.05 -11.68
C PRO A 47 -1.41 1.87 -12.04
N ASP A 48 -2.55 1.55 -11.42
CA ASP A 48 -3.84 2.20 -11.64
C ASP A 48 -4.77 1.98 -10.43
N MET A 49 -5.91 2.67 -10.43
CA MET A 49 -6.89 2.61 -9.33
C MET A 49 -7.51 1.22 -9.17
N GLN A 50 -7.77 0.52 -10.27
CA GLN A 50 -8.40 -0.80 -10.22
C GLN A 50 -7.49 -1.82 -9.50
N ASN A 51 -6.19 -1.78 -9.80
CA ASN A 51 -5.19 -2.58 -9.11
C ASN A 51 -5.02 -2.14 -7.65
N ALA A 52 -5.07 -0.83 -7.36
CA ALA A 52 -4.98 -0.33 -5.99
C ALA A 52 -6.10 -0.88 -5.10
N LEU A 53 -7.36 -0.81 -5.57
CA LEU A 53 -8.52 -1.34 -4.85
C LEU A 53 -8.42 -2.86 -4.65
N ARG A 54 -8.11 -3.60 -5.72
CA ARG A 54 -7.94 -5.06 -5.66
C ARG A 54 -6.84 -5.46 -4.66
N LEU A 55 -5.68 -4.80 -4.70
CA LEU A 55 -4.58 -5.09 -3.79
C LEU A 55 -4.93 -4.71 -2.35
N ASN A 56 -5.67 -3.63 -2.11
CA ASN A 56 -6.14 -3.26 -0.78
C ASN A 56 -6.94 -4.40 -0.14
N ASP A 57 -7.89 -4.95 -0.89
CA ASP A 57 -8.74 -6.04 -0.42
C ASP A 57 -7.96 -7.36 -0.27
N GLU A 58 -7.10 -7.71 -1.22
CA GLU A 58 -6.30 -8.93 -1.16
C GLU A 58 -5.30 -8.90 0.00
N ILE A 59 -4.60 -7.78 0.25
CA ILE A 59 -3.58 -7.67 1.31
C ILE A 59 -4.21 -7.84 2.69
N ARG A 60 -5.42 -7.29 2.92
CA ARG A 60 -6.16 -7.44 4.18
C ARG A 60 -6.46 -8.90 4.53
N GLN A 61 -6.48 -9.80 3.55
CA GLN A 61 -6.70 -11.23 3.81
C GLN A 61 -5.44 -11.93 4.36
N PHE A 62 -4.26 -11.33 4.17
CA PHE A 62 -2.97 -11.95 4.49
C PHE A 62 -2.21 -11.26 5.63
N THR A 63 -2.72 -10.17 6.21
CA THR A 63 -2.11 -9.52 7.37
C THR A 63 -3.15 -8.89 8.29
N ASP A 64 -2.87 -8.91 9.59
CA ASP A 64 -3.62 -8.15 10.60
C ASP A 64 -3.13 -6.69 10.70
N SER A 65 -2.09 -6.33 9.96
CA SER A 65 -1.59 -4.96 9.90
C SER A 65 -2.62 -4.03 9.28
N MET A 66 -2.60 -2.76 9.69
CA MET A 66 -3.45 -1.74 9.09
C MET A 66 -3.14 -1.60 7.60
N VAL A 67 -4.18 -1.75 6.76
CA VAL A 67 -4.15 -1.48 5.32
C VAL A 67 -5.11 -0.34 5.05
N MET A 68 -4.64 0.70 4.39
CA MET A 68 -5.41 1.89 4.05
C MET A 68 -5.11 2.28 2.60
N GLY A 69 -5.93 3.17 2.04
CA GLY A 69 -5.72 3.70 0.70
C GLY A 69 -5.82 5.22 0.70
N LEU A 70 -5.12 5.86 -0.23
CA LEU A 70 -5.30 7.27 -0.52
C LEU A 70 -6.33 7.41 -1.64
N ALA A 71 -7.57 7.77 -1.28
CA ALA A 71 -8.66 7.91 -2.25
C ALA A 71 -8.27 8.91 -3.35
N ASP A 72 -8.46 8.53 -4.61
CA ASP A 72 -8.32 9.46 -5.73
C ASP A 72 -9.50 10.43 -5.77
N TRP A 73 -9.35 11.54 -6.49
CA TRP A 73 -10.43 12.50 -6.64
C TRP A 73 -11.62 11.99 -7.44
N GLU A 74 -11.46 10.91 -8.21
CA GLU A 74 -12.50 10.37 -9.11
C GLU A 74 -13.03 11.40 -10.13
N THR A 75 -12.25 12.44 -10.37
CA THR A 75 -12.48 13.44 -11.42
C THR A 75 -11.32 13.42 -12.39
N LEU A 76 -11.61 13.79 -13.65
CA LEU A 76 -10.55 13.90 -14.64
C LEU A 76 -9.67 15.14 -14.37
N PRO A 77 -8.42 15.17 -14.86
CA PRO A 77 -7.66 16.41 -14.89
C PRO A 77 -8.44 17.48 -15.65
N TYR A 78 -8.64 18.64 -15.02
CA TYR A 78 -9.41 19.78 -15.53
C TYR A 78 -10.92 19.53 -15.70
N ASP A 79 -11.48 18.61 -14.90
CA ASP A 79 -12.92 18.41 -14.83
C ASP A 79 -13.65 19.64 -14.25
N SER A 80 -14.90 19.83 -14.67
CA SER A 80 -15.77 20.90 -14.18
C SER A 80 -16.47 20.54 -12.86
N PHE A 81 -16.38 19.28 -12.44
CA PHE A 81 -16.96 18.80 -11.19
C PHE A 81 -15.93 18.81 -10.05
N SER A 82 -16.40 19.15 -8.86
CA SER A 82 -15.65 18.95 -7.63
C SER A 82 -15.74 17.49 -7.18
N PRO A 83 -14.68 16.93 -6.54
CA PRO A 83 -14.76 15.61 -5.93
C PRO A 83 -15.86 15.53 -4.87
N HIS A 84 -16.38 14.32 -4.65
CA HIS A 84 -17.37 14.09 -3.60
C HIS A 84 -16.79 14.42 -2.21
N GLN A 85 -17.63 14.94 -1.30
CA GLN A 85 -17.17 15.36 0.03
C GLN A 85 -16.58 14.21 0.85
N ASP A 86 -17.11 13.00 0.68
CA ASP A 86 -16.61 11.80 1.36
C ASP A 86 -15.18 11.44 0.91
N ILE A 87 -14.87 11.64 -0.38
CA ILE A 87 -13.51 11.46 -0.92
C ILE A 87 -12.56 12.46 -0.28
N ILE A 88 -12.94 13.74 -0.23
CA ILE A 88 -12.12 14.78 0.38
C ILE A 88 -11.88 14.48 1.88
N SER A 89 -12.92 14.09 2.60
CA SER A 89 -12.85 13.73 4.02
C SER A 89 -11.90 12.54 4.25
N SER A 90 -12.05 11.46 3.48
CA SER A 90 -11.19 10.28 3.53
C SER A 90 -9.72 10.63 3.24
N ARG A 91 -9.46 11.42 2.19
CA ARG A 91 -8.11 11.89 1.85
C ARG A 91 -7.48 12.69 2.99
N LEU A 92 -8.21 13.65 3.56
CA LEU A 92 -7.70 14.46 4.66
C LEU A 92 -7.39 13.62 5.90
N ALA A 93 -8.24 12.65 6.22
CA ALA A 93 -8.00 11.71 7.31
C ALA A 93 -6.72 10.89 7.08
N THR A 94 -6.54 10.34 5.88
CA THR A 94 -5.33 9.60 5.50
C THR A 94 -4.08 10.48 5.56
N LEU A 95 -4.11 11.68 4.99
CA LEU A 95 -2.96 12.60 4.97
C LEU A 95 -2.59 13.10 6.38
N TYR A 96 -3.57 13.24 7.27
CA TYR A 96 -3.32 13.63 8.66
C TYR A 96 -2.69 12.50 9.50
N GLN A 97 -3.07 11.25 9.24
CA GLN A 97 -2.52 10.09 9.95
C GLN A 97 -1.12 9.69 9.44
N LEU A 98 -0.83 9.95 8.16
CA LEU A 98 0.41 9.51 7.49
C LEU A 98 1.71 9.91 8.22
N PRO A 99 1.89 11.15 8.74
CA PRO A 99 3.12 11.55 9.43
C PRO A 99 3.40 10.78 10.73
N THR A 100 2.36 10.23 11.38
CA THR A 100 2.49 9.52 12.67
C THR A 100 2.37 8.00 12.52
N MET A 101 2.06 7.52 11.31
CA MET A 101 1.95 6.10 10.99
C MET A 101 3.27 5.37 11.24
N GLN A 102 3.26 4.44 12.20
CA GLN A 102 4.46 3.67 12.57
C GLN A 102 4.63 2.40 11.74
N ARG A 103 3.53 1.76 11.35
CA ARG A 103 3.49 0.49 10.61
C ARG A 103 2.19 0.38 9.81
N GLY A 104 2.16 -0.56 8.87
CA GLY A 104 1.01 -0.84 8.00
C GLY A 104 1.32 -0.59 6.53
N VAL A 105 0.30 -0.74 5.70
CA VAL A 105 0.36 -0.53 4.25
C VAL A 105 -0.56 0.63 3.87
N LEU A 106 -0.03 1.56 3.07
CA LEU A 106 -0.75 2.63 2.40
C LEU A 106 -0.79 2.38 0.88
#